data_AF-A0A9E3FGF3-F1
#
_entry.id   AF-A0A9E3FGF3-F1
#
_cell.length_a   1.000
_cell.length_b   1.000
_cell.length_c   1.000
_cell.angle_alpha   90.00
_cell.angle_beta   90.00
_cell.angle_gamma   90.00
#
_symmetry.space_group_name_H-M   'P 1'
#
loop_
_entity.id
_entity.type
_entity.pdbx_description
1 polymer ?
#
loop_
_entity_poly.entity_id
_entity_poly.type
_entity_poly.pdbx_seq_one_letter_code
_entity_poly.pdbx_strand_id
1 'polypeptide(L)'
;MRRPSSAKVANTAVTVTKLAIEESLGWIFREQPTEDYGIDAQVEVVDGEDVRGRLLALQIKGGSSWFREPGPGGWWYRPDAAHVDYWTNHSLPVVIVLVDPDSRTCFWQIVDRDTLVPTSTGGWKVLVPAEQILDDAARTPLAEAADGEPYVLRIRELRLARPWMEMLRDGTRLVVDMEEWVNKSSGRGTISLGIDREDGEDPERLVAWQFLVGPRSYADAVSQLFAWADLDVHEETYEAAEYERFEGECSIWDEGDRFLTSTFEEWRAPLRAMGIRPYDNGAGEVDYFRLEMTLNELGRAFLLVDTFATDGNRQLTADS
;
A
#
# COMPACT_ATOMS: atom_id res chain seq x y z
N MET A 1 -1.80 51.22 0.43
CA MET A 1 -2.26 49.82 0.42
C MET A 1 -1.90 49.20 1.77
N ARG A 2 -2.86 48.76 2.58
CA ARG A 2 -2.60 48.12 3.89
C ARG A 2 -3.03 46.65 3.79
N ARG A 3 -2.12 45.72 4.11
CA ARG A 3 -2.45 44.29 4.19
C ARG A 3 -3.37 44.07 5.40
N PRO A 4 -4.53 43.41 5.25
CA PRO A 4 -5.41 43.08 6.38
C PRO A 4 -4.66 42.23 7.42
N SER A 5 -4.95 42.41 8.71
CA SER A 5 -4.34 41.64 9.80
C SER A 5 -4.62 40.13 9.67
N SER A 6 -5.81 39.76 9.20
CA SER A 6 -6.19 38.36 8.91
C SER A 6 -5.31 37.72 7.84
N ALA A 7 -4.97 38.45 6.77
CA ALA A 7 -4.10 37.96 5.70
C ALA A 7 -2.64 37.78 6.14
N LYS A 8 -2.22 38.47 7.22
CA LYS A 8 -0.92 38.23 7.86
C LYS A 8 -0.95 36.94 8.67
N VAL A 9 -1.99 36.74 9.48
CA VAL A 9 -2.16 35.53 10.32
C VAL A 9 -2.25 34.28 9.47
N ALA A 10 -3.04 34.29 8.39
CA ALA A 10 -3.17 33.15 7.49
C ALA A 10 -1.82 32.76 6.84
N ASN A 11 -1.08 33.74 6.33
CA ASN A 11 0.22 33.48 5.71
C ASN A 11 1.28 32.99 6.71
N THR A 12 1.26 33.52 7.95
CA THR A 12 2.09 32.99 9.03
C THR A 12 1.73 31.53 9.35
N ALA A 13 0.45 31.17 9.35
CA ALA A 13 0.03 29.79 9.60
C ALA A 13 0.49 28.82 8.51
N VAL A 14 0.43 29.23 7.23
CA VAL A 14 1.00 28.44 6.12
C VAL A 14 2.50 28.24 6.30
N THR A 15 3.23 29.30 6.67
CA THR A 15 4.69 29.23 6.90
C THR A 15 5.04 28.29 8.06
N VAL A 16 4.32 28.36 9.19
CA VAL A 16 4.55 27.50 10.35
C VAL A 16 4.23 26.04 10.00
N THR A 17 3.14 25.80 9.27
CA THR A 17 2.77 24.44 8.82
C THR A 17 3.81 23.88 7.86
N LYS A 18 4.30 24.68 6.92
CA LYS A 18 5.38 24.29 6.01
C LYS A 18 6.62 23.81 6.77
N LEU A 19 7.07 24.57 7.75
CA LEU A 19 8.24 24.20 8.58
C LEU A 19 8.00 22.89 9.33
N ALA A 20 6.83 22.72 9.94
CA ALA A 20 6.49 21.47 10.61
C ALA A 20 6.53 20.26 9.66
N ILE A 21 5.96 20.39 8.45
CA ILE A 21 6.00 19.33 7.43
C ILE A 21 7.43 19.02 6.96
N GLU A 22 8.20 20.04 6.58
CA GLU A 22 9.53 19.85 5.99
C GLU A 22 10.57 19.42 7.03
N GLU A 23 10.57 20.02 8.22
CA GLU A 23 11.58 19.75 9.26
C GLU A 23 11.22 18.57 10.16
N SER A 24 9.94 18.42 10.54
CA SER A 24 9.55 17.36 11.48
C SER A 24 9.17 16.06 10.78
N LEU A 25 8.55 16.13 9.59
CA LEU A 25 8.14 14.92 8.85
C LEU A 25 9.12 14.53 7.74
N GLY A 26 9.94 15.48 7.27
CA GLY A 26 10.84 15.28 6.12
C GLY A 26 10.11 15.21 4.79
N TRP A 27 8.90 15.78 4.69
CA TRP A 27 8.03 15.68 3.51
C TRP A 27 8.05 16.94 2.65
N ILE A 28 7.62 16.83 1.40
CA ILE A 28 7.63 17.96 0.46
C ILE A 28 6.32 18.75 0.56
N PHE A 29 6.41 20.03 0.90
CA PHE A 29 5.27 20.94 0.98
C PHE A 29 5.13 21.81 -0.27
N ARG A 30 3.93 21.87 -0.86
CA ARG A 30 3.59 22.69 -2.04
C ARG A 30 2.40 23.58 -1.75
N GLU A 31 2.65 24.86 -1.51
CA GLU A 31 1.61 25.89 -1.36
C GLU A 31 0.79 26.00 -2.65
N GLN A 32 -0.54 26.04 -2.53
CA GLN A 32 -1.44 26.21 -3.67
C GLN A 32 -1.80 27.69 -3.86
N PRO A 33 -1.99 28.17 -5.09
CA PRO A 33 -2.55 29.50 -5.32
C PRO A 33 -3.93 29.58 -4.66
N THR A 34 -4.18 30.65 -3.88
CA THR A 34 -5.49 30.92 -3.26
C THR A 34 -6.54 31.25 -4.33
N GLU A 35 -7.05 30.24 -5.01
CA GLU A 35 -8.31 30.30 -5.77
C GLU A 35 -9.37 29.53 -4.96
N ASP A 36 -10.14 30.30 -4.17
CA ASP A 36 -11.48 30.11 -3.55
C ASP A 36 -12.04 28.74 -3.09
N TYR A 37 -11.35 27.59 -3.20
CA TYR A 37 -11.93 26.26 -2.91
C TYR A 37 -11.42 25.59 -1.62
N GLY A 38 -10.62 26.27 -0.81
CA GLY A 38 -10.28 25.84 0.55
C GLY A 38 -9.07 24.91 0.72
N ILE A 39 -8.35 24.48 -0.32
CA ILE A 39 -7.04 23.82 -0.11
C ILE A 39 -5.93 24.87 -0.13
N ASP A 40 -5.16 24.95 0.95
CA ASP A 40 -4.05 25.90 1.08
C ASP A 40 -2.72 25.29 0.60
N ALA A 41 -2.56 23.97 0.71
CA ALA A 41 -1.34 23.28 0.30
C ALA A 41 -1.56 21.81 -0.05
N GLN A 42 -0.58 21.23 -0.74
CA GLN A 42 -0.45 19.80 -0.94
C GLN A 42 0.87 19.33 -0.31
N VAL A 43 0.85 18.15 0.29
CA VAL A 43 2.04 17.54 0.90
C VAL A 43 2.29 16.20 0.27
N GLU A 44 3.53 15.95 -0.15
CA GLU A 44 3.94 14.66 -0.68
C GLU A 44 4.78 13.90 0.34
N VAL A 45 4.33 12.67 0.62
CA VAL A 45 4.99 11.77 1.57
C VAL A 45 6.29 11.26 0.98
N VAL A 46 7.36 11.41 1.74
CA VAL A 46 8.71 10.92 1.42
C VAL A 46 9.06 9.77 2.38
N ASP A 47 9.54 8.65 1.83
CA ASP A 47 10.02 7.50 2.59
C ASP A 47 11.51 7.29 2.30
N GLY A 48 12.37 7.65 3.25
CA GLY A 48 13.81 7.74 3.02
C GLY A 48 14.16 8.85 2.02
N GLU A 49 14.75 8.48 0.88
CA GLU A 49 15.02 9.40 -0.25
C GLU A 49 13.97 9.26 -1.37
N ASP A 50 13.03 8.32 -1.26
CA ASP A 50 12.07 8.02 -2.33
C ASP A 50 10.80 8.87 -2.24
N VAL A 51 10.53 9.58 -3.33
CA VAL A 51 9.31 10.36 -3.54
C VAL A 51 8.29 9.48 -4.28
N ARG A 52 7.27 8.98 -3.58
CA ARG A 52 6.34 7.94 -4.10
C ARG A 52 5.06 8.47 -4.74
N GLY A 53 4.89 9.78 -4.92
CA GLY A 53 3.68 10.34 -5.52
C GLY A 53 2.42 10.24 -4.64
N ARG A 54 2.60 10.04 -3.33
CA ARG A 54 1.51 9.95 -2.34
C ARG A 54 1.26 11.32 -1.73
N LEU A 55 0.05 11.83 -1.87
CA LEU A 55 -0.26 13.23 -1.65
C LEU A 55 -1.41 13.41 -0.65
N LEU A 56 -1.27 14.39 0.24
CA LEU A 56 -2.31 14.93 1.09
C LEU A 56 -2.66 16.33 0.65
N ALA A 57 -3.91 16.73 0.84
CA ALA A 57 -4.34 18.13 0.74
C ALA A 57 -4.50 18.71 2.15
N LEU A 58 -4.04 19.94 2.35
CA LEU A 58 -4.13 20.64 3.63
C LEU A 58 -5.09 21.83 3.54
N GLN A 59 -6.00 21.93 4.50
CA GLN A 59 -6.72 23.16 4.83
C GLN A 59 -6.14 23.72 6.13
N ILE A 60 -5.50 24.88 6.06
CA ILE A 60 -4.75 25.51 7.15
C ILE A 60 -5.54 26.71 7.69
N LYS A 61 -5.88 26.66 8.98
CA LYS A 61 -6.61 27.71 9.69
C LYS A 61 -5.74 28.29 10.81
N GLY A 62 -5.22 29.49 10.58
CA GLY A 62 -4.43 30.22 11.57
C GLY A 62 -5.27 31.14 12.45
N GLY A 63 -5.03 31.13 13.76
CA GLY A 63 -5.55 32.13 14.69
C GLY A 63 -6.18 31.56 15.96
N SER A 64 -6.07 32.30 17.07
CA SER A 64 -6.58 31.90 18.38
C SER A 64 -8.11 31.72 18.43
N SER A 65 -8.86 32.25 17.46
CA SER A 65 -10.31 32.03 17.37
C SER A 65 -10.70 30.58 17.12
N TRP A 66 -9.84 29.79 16.48
CA TRP A 66 -10.11 28.38 16.18
C TRP A 66 -10.05 27.47 17.43
N PHE A 67 -9.52 27.99 18.54
CA PHE A 67 -9.33 27.28 19.80
C PHE A 67 -10.38 27.66 20.87
N ARG A 68 -11.42 28.42 20.50
CA ARG A 68 -12.42 28.95 21.45
C ARG A 68 -13.45 27.93 21.91
N GLU A 69 -13.59 26.81 21.20
CA GLU A 69 -14.60 25.82 21.49
C GLU A 69 -13.98 24.48 21.92
N PRO A 70 -13.80 24.27 23.23
CA PRO A 70 -13.23 23.03 23.73
C PRO A 70 -14.19 21.86 23.55
N GLY A 71 -13.65 20.73 23.13
CA GLY A 71 -14.24 19.40 23.25
C GLY A 71 -13.43 18.53 24.21
N PRO A 72 -13.89 17.30 24.52
CA PRO A 72 -13.07 16.35 25.27
C PRO A 72 -11.75 16.07 24.53
N GLY A 73 -10.63 16.53 25.10
CA GLY A 73 -9.29 16.30 24.54
C GLY A 73 -8.90 17.15 23.32
N GLY A 74 -9.63 18.20 22.98
CA GLY A 74 -9.32 19.02 21.80
C GLY A 74 -10.27 20.19 21.57
N TRP A 75 -10.41 20.60 20.30
CA TRP A 75 -11.27 21.71 19.90
C TRP A 75 -12.21 21.32 18.76
N TRP A 76 -13.45 21.80 18.84
CA TRP A 76 -14.42 21.60 17.76
C TRP A 76 -14.21 22.62 16.66
N TYR A 77 -13.97 22.15 15.45
CA TYR A 77 -14.02 22.95 14.23
C TYR A 77 -15.35 22.69 13.51
N ARG A 78 -16.01 23.77 13.06
CA ARG A 78 -17.30 23.72 12.36
C ARG A 78 -17.18 24.20 10.93
N PRO A 79 -16.93 23.30 9.97
CA PRO A 79 -17.00 23.63 8.56
C PRO A 79 -18.46 23.81 8.10
N ASP A 80 -18.65 24.58 7.04
CA ASP A 80 -19.94 24.59 6.34
C ASP A 80 -20.09 23.34 5.45
N ALA A 81 -21.31 23.09 4.98
CA ALA A 81 -21.62 21.91 4.18
C ALA A 81 -20.86 21.88 2.85
N ALA A 82 -20.62 23.05 2.22
CA ALA A 82 -19.91 23.12 0.95
C ALA A 82 -18.44 22.69 1.09
N HIS A 83 -17.78 23.09 2.18
CA HIS A 83 -16.43 22.63 2.50
C HIS A 83 -16.39 21.13 2.80
N VAL A 84 -17.36 20.60 3.56
CA VAL A 84 -17.42 19.15 3.83
C VAL A 84 -17.63 18.35 2.54
N ASP A 85 -18.58 18.76 1.71
CA ASP A 85 -18.83 18.12 0.42
C ASP A 85 -17.59 18.18 -0.47
N TYR A 86 -16.92 19.34 -0.52
CA TYR A 86 -15.68 19.50 -1.27
C TYR A 86 -14.55 18.61 -0.76
N TRP A 87 -14.33 18.54 0.55
CA TRP A 87 -13.25 17.73 1.15
C TRP A 87 -13.48 16.23 1.01
N THR A 88 -14.70 15.77 1.28
CA THR A 88 -15.06 14.34 1.20
C THR A 88 -15.08 13.80 -0.23
N ASN A 89 -15.22 14.67 -1.24
CA ASN A 89 -15.14 14.31 -2.65
C ASN A 89 -13.79 14.70 -3.29
N HIS A 90 -12.84 15.20 -2.50
CA HIS A 90 -11.54 15.62 -3.00
C HIS A 90 -10.71 14.40 -3.43
N SER A 91 -9.95 14.53 -4.51
CA SER A 91 -9.13 13.42 -5.05
C SER A 91 -7.95 13.03 -4.16
N LEU A 92 -7.56 13.93 -3.25
CA LEU A 92 -6.57 13.70 -2.19
C LEU A 92 -7.27 13.68 -0.83
N PRO A 93 -6.83 12.82 0.10
CA PRO A 93 -7.22 12.92 1.51
C PRO A 93 -6.97 14.32 2.04
N VAL A 94 -7.99 14.90 2.69
CA VAL A 94 -7.91 16.26 3.23
C VAL A 94 -7.62 16.21 4.72
N VAL A 95 -6.63 17.00 5.14
CA VAL A 95 -6.26 17.20 6.54
C VAL A 95 -6.52 18.65 6.91
N ILE A 96 -7.25 18.86 8.00
CA ILE A 96 -7.42 20.18 8.60
C ILE A 96 -6.28 20.42 9.57
N VAL A 97 -5.65 21.59 9.47
CA VAL A 97 -4.59 22.03 10.36
C VAL A 97 -5.00 23.32 11.06
N LEU A 98 -5.11 23.29 12.39
CA LEU A 98 -5.29 24.48 13.22
C LEU A 98 -3.93 24.95 13.73
N VAL A 99 -3.60 26.21 13.46
CA VAL A 99 -2.32 26.80 13.89
C VAL A 99 -2.56 27.80 15.01
N ASP A 100 -2.02 27.50 16.18
CA ASP A 100 -1.96 28.44 17.29
C ASP A 100 -0.85 29.47 17.02
N PRO A 101 -1.19 30.76 16.81
CA PRO A 101 -0.19 31.79 16.52
C PRO A 101 0.73 32.10 17.70
N ASP A 102 0.32 31.83 18.94
CA ASP A 102 1.07 32.19 20.15
C ASP A 102 2.14 31.15 20.44
N SER A 103 1.78 29.86 20.43
CA SER A 103 2.74 28.76 20.62
C SER A 103 3.44 28.32 19.33
N ARG A 104 2.92 28.73 18.15
CA ARG A 104 3.32 28.24 16.82
C ARG A 104 3.19 26.73 16.68
N THR A 105 2.19 26.15 17.32
CA THR A 105 1.90 24.71 17.23
C THR A 105 0.85 24.46 16.16
N CYS A 106 1.10 23.45 15.32
CA CYS A 106 0.13 22.94 14.34
C CYS A 106 -0.56 21.70 14.92
N PHE A 107 -1.87 21.76 15.07
CA PHE A 107 -2.71 20.62 15.43
C PHE A 107 -3.46 20.15 14.20
N TRP A 108 -3.60 18.85 14.00
CA TRP A 108 -4.17 18.31 12.76
C TRP A 108 -5.29 17.30 13.01
N GLN A 109 -6.15 17.10 12.00
CA GLN A 109 -7.13 16.01 11.94
C GLN A 109 -7.45 15.66 10.48
N ILE A 110 -7.58 14.36 10.18
CA ILE A 110 -8.03 13.88 8.86
C ILE A 110 -9.54 14.08 8.74
N VAL A 111 -10.00 14.50 7.57
CA VAL A 111 -11.43 14.65 7.26
C VAL A 111 -11.94 13.40 6.57
N ASP A 112 -12.78 12.64 7.26
CA ASP A 112 -13.45 11.46 6.72
C ASP A 112 -14.81 11.25 7.41
N ARG A 113 -15.47 10.12 7.11
CA ARG A 113 -16.79 9.79 7.68
C ARG A 113 -16.77 9.48 9.17
N ASP A 114 -15.62 9.09 9.73
CA ASP A 114 -15.46 8.73 11.13
C ASP A 114 -15.14 9.96 11.99
N THR A 115 -14.45 10.96 11.43
CA THR A 115 -14.09 12.20 12.13
C THR A 115 -15.14 13.31 11.98
N LEU A 116 -15.92 13.30 10.90
CA LEU A 116 -17.02 14.24 10.67
C LEU A 116 -18.28 13.82 11.43
N VAL A 117 -18.76 14.71 12.30
CA VAL A 117 -19.97 14.49 13.09
C VAL A 117 -21.08 15.46 12.64
N PRO A 118 -22.25 14.96 12.21
CA PRO A 118 -23.39 15.82 11.90
C PRO A 118 -23.93 16.46 13.18
N THR A 119 -24.37 17.71 13.08
CA THR A 119 -25.01 18.43 14.19
C THR A 119 -26.53 18.32 14.08
N SER A 120 -27.21 18.48 15.22
CA SER A 120 -28.68 18.47 15.29
C SER A 120 -29.35 19.60 14.48
N THR A 121 -28.58 20.60 14.05
CA THR A 121 -29.05 21.74 13.26
C THR A 121 -28.72 21.61 11.77
N GLY A 122 -28.28 20.43 11.30
CA GLY A 122 -27.96 20.18 9.90
C GLY A 122 -26.61 20.71 9.43
N GLY A 123 -25.68 21.01 10.36
CA GLY A 123 -24.30 21.35 10.05
C GLY A 123 -23.35 20.20 10.36
N TRP A 124 -22.05 20.46 10.24
CA TRP A 124 -20.99 19.49 10.55
C TRP A 124 -20.03 20.04 11.60
N LYS A 125 -19.38 19.14 12.32
CA LYS A 125 -18.26 19.45 13.20
C LYS A 125 -17.22 18.33 13.14
N VAL A 126 -15.97 18.69 13.37
CA VAL A 126 -14.84 17.75 13.49
C VAL A 126 -14.04 18.12 14.73
N LEU A 127 -13.63 17.12 15.51
CA LEU A 127 -12.79 17.33 16.68
C LEU A 127 -11.33 17.31 16.24
N VAL A 128 -10.60 18.39 16.48
CA VAL A 128 -9.14 18.44 16.33
C VAL A 128 -8.51 18.16 17.69
N PRO A 129 -7.89 16.98 17.91
CA PRO A 129 -7.34 16.60 19.21
C PRO A 129 -6.12 17.43 19.57
N ALA A 130 -5.97 17.78 20.84
CA ALA A 130 -4.81 18.52 21.35
C ALA A 130 -3.51 17.69 21.33
N GLU A 131 -3.63 16.36 21.29
CA GLU A 131 -2.50 15.44 21.20
C GLU A 131 -2.01 15.23 19.75
N GLN A 132 -2.85 15.54 18.74
CA GLN A 132 -2.48 15.43 17.33
C GLN A 132 -1.68 16.65 16.88
N ILE A 133 -0.44 16.75 17.34
CA ILE A 133 0.53 17.77 16.94
C ILE A 133 1.22 17.32 15.64
N LEU A 134 1.51 18.27 14.75
CA LEU A 134 2.22 18.02 13.49
C LEU A 134 3.73 17.90 13.73
N ASP A 135 4.13 16.88 14.47
CA ASP A 135 5.51 16.49 14.75
C ASP A 135 5.79 15.06 14.26
N ASP A 136 6.93 14.45 14.64
CA ASP A 136 7.31 13.11 14.19
C ASP A 136 6.23 12.04 14.44
N ALA A 137 5.41 12.19 15.49
CA ALA A 137 4.31 11.26 15.77
C ALA A 137 3.19 11.31 14.71
N ALA A 138 3.10 12.39 13.94
CA ALA A 138 2.13 12.54 12.86
C ALA A 138 2.52 11.76 11.58
N ARG A 139 3.79 11.34 11.43
CA ARG A 139 4.29 10.74 10.18
C ARG A 139 3.51 9.49 9.79
N THR A 140 3.38 8.54 10.70
CA THR A 140 2.68 7.27 10.43
C THR A 140 1.22 7.47 10.05
N PRO A 141 0.36 8.09 10.89
CA PRO A 141 -1.06 8.20 10.56
C PRO A 141 -1.34 9.07 9.32
N LEU A 142 -0.56 10.13 9.09
CA LEU A 142 -0.72 10.95 7.89
C LEU A 142 -0.20 10.23 6.63
N ALA A 143 0.83 9.40 6.73
CA ALA A 143 1.30 8.60 5.59
C ALA A 143 0.26 7.56 5.19
N GLU A 144 -0.33 6.87 6.16
CA GLU A 144 -1.43 5.94 5.95
C GLU A 144 -2.64 6.65 5.30
N ALA A 145 -2.97 7.86 5.77
CA ALA A 145 -4.00 8.67 5.14
C ALA A 145 -3.66 9.00 3.68
N ALA A 146 -2.41 9.36 3.39
CA ALA A 146 -1.92 9.74 2.06
C ALA A 146 -1.92 8.59 1.04
N ASP A 147 -1.87 7.34 1.52
CA ASP A 147 -2.07 6.18 0.67
C ASP A 147 -3.50 6.23 0.07
N GLY A 148 -4.52 6.72 0.79
CA GLY A 148 -5.88 6.98 0.29
C GLY A 148 -6.97 6.13 0.93
N GLU A 149 -8.23 6.28 0.48
CA GLU A 149 -9.33 5.42 0.95
C GLU A 149 -8.98 3.95 0.60
N PRO A 150 -9.06 3.00 1.56
CA PRO A 150 -8.64 1.62 1.32
C PRO A 150 -9.30 0.96 0.11
N TYR A 151 -10.51 1.39 -0.24
CA TYR A 151 -11.20 0.96 -1.46
C TYR A 151 -10.46 1.41 -2.74
N VAL A 152 -10.14 2.71 -2.85
CA VAL A 152 -9.48 3.29 -4.03
C VAL A 152 -8.09 2.70 -4.23
N LEU A 153 -7.35 2.51 -3.13
CA LEU A 153 -6.04 1.85 -3.14
C LEU A 153 -6.10 0.43 -3.70
N ARG A 154 -6.97 -0.42 -3.14
CA ARG A 154 -7.11 -1.81 -3.57
C ARG A 154 -7.54 -1.91 -5.03
N ILE A 155 -8.45 -1.03 -5.49
CA ILE A 155 -8.84 -0.97 -6.90
C ILE A 155 -7.65 -0.53 -7.78
N ARG A 156 -6.82 0.41 -7.33
CA ARG A 156 -5.62 0.83 -8.06
C ARG A 156 -4.58 -0.28 -8.15
N GLU A 157 -4.35 -1.03 -7.08
CA GLU A 157 -3.46 -2.20 -7.05
C GLU A 157 -3.91 -3.26 -8.06
N LEU A 158 -5.20 -3.60 -8.07
CA LEU A 158 -5.79 -4.51 -9.06
C LEU A 158 -5.61 -3.97 -10.49
N ARG A 159 -5.79 -2.66 -10.70
CA ARG A 159 -5.62 -2.04 -12.01
C ARG A 159 -4.17 -2.08 -12.51
N LEU A 160 -3.19 -1.92 -11.62
CA LEU A 160 -1.77 -2.06 -11.96
C LEU A 160 -1.41 -3.50 -12.34
N ALA A 161 -2.05 -4.48 -11.69
CA ALA A 161 -1.88 -5.90 -12.00
C ALA A 161 -2.66 -6.37 -13.25
N ARG A 162 -3.52 -5.53 -13.84
CA ARG A 162 -4.35 -5.84 -15.01
C ARG A 162 -3.58 -6.51 -16.16
N PRO A 163 -2.39 -6.04 -16.61
CA PRO A 163 -1.69 -6.67 -17.72
C PRO A 163 -1.38 -8.14 -17.46
N TRP A 164 -1.02 -8.50 -16.22
CA TRP A 164 -0.71 -9.88 -15.84
C TRP A 164 -1.97 -10.74 -15.74
N MET A 165 -3.08 -10.17 -15.25
CA MET A 165 -4.37 -10.85 -15.28
C MET A 165 -4.83 -11.17 -16.71
N GLU A 166 -4.61 -10.26 -17.66
CA GLU A 166 -4.91 -10.49 -19.07
C GLU A 166 -4.02 -11.58 -19.66
N MET A 167 -2.73 -11.60 -19.34
CA MET A 167 -1.81 -12.67 -19.75
C MET A 167 -2.27 -14.04 -19.25
N LEU A 168 -2.64 -14.17 -17.97
CA LEU A 168 -3.19 -15.42 -17.42
C LEU A 168 -4.50 -15.82 -18.11
N ARG A 169 -5.39 -14.86 -18.36
CA ARG A 169 -6.66 -15.11 -19.09
C ARG A 169 -6.42 -15.61 -20.51
N ASP A 170 -5.38 -15.12 -21.17
CA ASP A 170 -5.03 -15.45 -22.54
C ASP A 170 -4.20 -16.76 -22.63
N GLY A 171 -3.96 -17.42 -21.50
CA GLY A 171 -3.27 -18.71 -21.41
C GLY A 171 -1.75 -18.63 -21.24
N THR A 172 -1.21 -17.45 -20.93
CA THR A 172 0.21 -17.31 -20.59
C THR A 172 0.46 -17.87 -19.21
N ARG A 173 1.48 -18.74 -19.06
CA ARG A 173 1.89 -19.27 -17.76
C ARG A 173 2.77 -18.26 -17.04
N LEU A 174 2.31 -17.76 -15.89
CA LEU A 174 3.07 -16.82 -15.06
C LEU A 174 3.58 -17.49 -13.80
N VAL A 175 4.83 -17.17 -13.46
CA VAL A 175 5.49 -17.66 -12.25
C VAL A 175 6.07 -16.51 -11.44
N VAL A 176 6.12 -16.71 -10.12
CA VAL A 176 6.69 -15.79 -9.15
C VAL A 176 7.88 -16.47 -8.49
N ASP A 177 9.07 -15.89 -8.66
CA ASP A 177 10.28 -16.29 -7.97
C ASP A 177 10.51 -15.41 -6.74
N MET A 178 10.92 -16.03 -5.62
CA MET A 178 11.24 -15.31 -4.39
C MET A 178 12.54 -15.80 -3.76
N GLU A 179 13.27 -14.85 -3.17
CA GLU A 179 14.48 -15.10 -2.38
C GLU A 179 14.27 -14.57 -0.95
N GLU A 180 14.21 -15.48 0.03
CA GLU A 180 14.07 -15.16 1.46
C GLU A 180 15.40 -15.30 2.20
N TRP A 181 15.85 -14.23 2.87
CA TRP A 181 17.07 -14.27 3.68
C TRP A 181 16.77 -14.73 5.12
N VAL A 182 16.98 -16.01 5.40
CA VAL A 182 16.58 -16.68 6.66
C VAL A 182 17.29 -16.10 7.89
N ASN A 183 18.53 -15.65 7.75
CA ASN A 183 19.35 -15.16 8.86
C ASN A 183 19.37 -13.63 9.02
N LYS A 184 18.62 -12.87 8.20
CA LYS A 184 18.58 -11.39 8.28
C LYS A 184 17.32 -10.91 9.00
N SER A 185 17.50 -10.23 10.12
CA SER A 185 16.43 -9.67 10.94
C SER A 185 15.60 -8.56 10.26
N SER A 186 16.02 -8.08 9.09
CA SER A 186 15.29 -7.07 8.33
C SER A 186 14.07 -7.60 7.59
N GLY A 187 13.94 -8.93 7.40
CA GLY A 187 12.84 -9.53 6.64
C GLY A 187 12.80 -9.09 5.17
N ARG A 188 13.95 -8.68 4.61
CA ARG A 188 14.10 -8.19 3.23
C ARG A 188 14.14 -9.34 2.24
N GLY A 189 13.25 -9.29 1.26
CA GLY A 189 13.12 -10.28 0.20
C GLY A 189 13.15 -9.63 -1.18
N THR A 190 13.51 -10.44 -2.16
CA THR A 190 13.36 -10.09 -3.57
C THR A 190 12.24 -10.94 -4.15
N ILE A 191 11.40 -10.32 -4.96
CA ILE A 191 10.36 -11.02 -5.72
C ILE A 191 10.44 -10.63 -7.18
N SER A 192 10.26 -11.59 -8.06
CA SER A 192 10.15 -11.36 -9.50
C SER A 192 9.01 -12.14 -10.11
N LEU A 193 8.33 -11.49 -11.04
CA LEU A 193 7.29 -12.09 -11.87
C LEU A 193 7.88 -12.37 -13.26
N GLY A 194 7.65 -13.56 -13.79
CA GLY A 194 8.11 -13.97 -15.11
C GLY A 194 7.11 -14.82 -15.88
N ILE A 195 7.38 -15.00 -17.16
CA ILE A 195 6.67 -15.94 -18.04
C ILE A 195 7.45 -17.24 -18.07
N ASP A 196 6.82 -18.35 -17.70
CA ASP A 196 7.33 -19.67 -18.02
C ASP A 196 6.87 -20.06 -19.43
N ARG A 197 7.83 -20.47 -20.28
CA ARG A 197 7.57 -20.89 -21.67
C ARG A 197 7.45 -22.41 -21.80
N GLU A 198 7.56 -23.15 -20.70
CA GLU A 198 7.51 -24.61 -20.68
C GLU A 198 8.62 -25.24 -21.55
N ASP A 199 9.71 -24.51 -21.80
CA ASP A 199 10.88 -24.96 -22.56
C ASP A 199 11.99 -25.50 -21.67
N GLY A 200 11.82 -25.43 -20.35
CA GLY A 200 12.79 -25.85 -19.34
C GLY A 200 13.90 -24.81 -19.08
N GLU A 201 13.85 -23.65 -19.74
CA GLU A 201 14.74 -22.53 -19.47
C GLU A 201 14.21 -21.67 -18.31
N ASP A 202 15.04 -20.73 -17.84
CA ASP A 202 14.61 -19.79 -16.81
C ASP A 202 13.47 -18.88 -17.31
N PRO A 203 12.48 -18.58 -16.44
CA PRO A 203 11.36 -17.72 -16.79
C PRO A 203 11.80 -16.36 -17.34
N GLU A 204 11.11 -15.87 -18.37
CA GLU A 204 11.32 -14.52 -18.89
C GLU A 204 10.85 -13.50 -17.86
N ARG A 205 11.79 -12.84 -17.18
CA ARG A 205 11.50 -11.87 -16.14
C ARG A 205 10.80 -10.62 -16.69
N LEU A 206 9.58 -10.39 -16.23
CA LEU A 206 8.78 -9.20 -16.54
C LEU A 206 9.12 -8.03 -15.62
N VAL A 207 9.17 -8.29 -14.32
CA VAL A 207 9.40 -7.27 -13.30
C VAL A 207 10.04 -7.89 -12.06
N ALA A 208 10.82 -7.10 -11.33
CA ALA A 208 11.37 -7.47 -10.03
C ALA A 208 11.32 -6.28 -9.08
N TRP A 209 11.04 -6.55 -7.81
CA TRP A 209 11.03 -5.54 -6.77
C TRP A 209 11.44 -6.14 -5.43
N GLN A 210 11.72 -5.25 -4.49
CA GLN A 210 12.06 -5.61 -3.12
C GLN A 210 10.90 -5.33 -2.20
N PHE A 211 10.75 -6.17 -1.18
CA PHE A 211 9.70 -6.03 -0.18
C PHE A 211 10.21 -6.43 1.21
N LEU A 212 9.48 -5.97 2.22
CA LEU A 212 9.76 -6.26 3.63
C LEU A 212 8.57 -7.05 4.18
N VAL A 213 8.80 -8.31 4.56
CA VAL A 213 7.73 -9.20 5.06
C VAL A 213 7.36 -8.90 6.52
N GLY A 214 8.25 -8.24 7.26
CA GLY A 214 8.08 -8.02 8.69
C GLY A 214 8.14 -9.35 9.45
N PRO A 215 7.33 -9.56 10.52
CA PRO A 215 7.41 -10.76 11.36
C PRO A 215 6.65 -11.98 10.82
N ARG A 216 6.06 -11.91 9.61
CA ARG A 216 5.28 -13.00 9.02
C ARG A 216 6.16 -13.99 8.26
N SER A 217 5.64 -15.17 7.95
CA SER A 217 6.29 -16.08 7.00
C SER A 217 6.11 -15.57 5.57
N TYR A 218 7.06 -15.85 4.67
CA TYR A 218 6.95 -15.48 3.26
C TYR A 218 5.76 -16.17 2.58
N ALA A 219 5.49 -17.43 2.94
CA ALA A 219 4.32 -18.19 2.48
C ALA A 219 3.00 -17.48 2.79
N ASP A 220 2.86 -16.85 3.97
CA ASP A 220 1.66 -16.09 4.32
C ASP A 220 1.62 -14.73 3.62
N ALA A 221 2.78 -14.06 3.49
CA ALA A 221 2.87 -12.70 2.95
C ALA A 221 2.62 -12.66 1.43
N VAL A 222 3.08 -13.67 0.69
CA VAL A 222 2.97 -13.68 -0.78
C VAL A 222 1.52 -13.73 -1.27
N SER A 223 0.65 -14.47 -0.56
CA SER A 223 -0.78 -14.54 -0.88
C SER A 223 -1.46 -13.16 -0.85
N GLN A 224 -0.96 -12.24 -0.03
CA GLN A 224 -1.48 -10.88 0.08
C GLN A 224 -0.94 -9.95 -1.01
N LEU A 225 0.24 -10.23 -1.55
CA LEU A 225 0.83 -9.47 -2.66
C LEU A 225 0.08 -9.69 -3.98
N PHE A 226 -0.56 -10.85 -4.13
CA PHE A 226 -1.26 -11.25 -5.34
C PHE A 226 -2.71 -11.67 -5.05
N ALA A 227 -3.48 -10.85 -4.34
CA ALA A 227 -4.87 -11.17 -3.97
C ALA A 227 -5.79 -11.55 -5.17
N TRP A 228 -5.39 -11.19 -6.39
CA TRP A 228 -6.10 -11.46 -7.65
C TRP A 228 -5.73 -12.80 -8.31
N ALA A 229 -4.79 -13.56 -7.73
CA ALA A 229 -4.36 -14.87 -8.21
C ALA A 229 -4.28 -15.87 -7.06
N ASP A 230 -4.52 -17.13 -7.38
CA ASP A 230 -4.16 -18.26 -6.52
C ASP A 230 -2.71 -18.65 -6.84
N LEU A 231 -1.97 -19.05 -5.81
CA LEU A 231 -0.55 -19.39 -5.90
C LEU A 231 -0.33 -20.83 -5.46
N ASP A 232 0.27 -21.61 -6.33
CA ASP A 232 0.64 -22.99 -6.09
C ASP A 232 2.14 -23.20 -6.33
N VAL A 233 2.72 -24.26 -5.79
CA VAL A 233 4.12 -24.59 -6.10
C VAL A 233 4.27 -24.92 -7.57
N HIS A 234 5.34 -24.43 -8.20
CA HIS A 234 5.66 -24.78 -9.57
C HIS A 234 6.17 -26.23 -9.64
N GLU A 235 5.27 -27.17 -9.95
CA GLU A 235 5.46 -28.60 -9.73
C GLU A 235 6.74 -29.14 -10.37
N GLU A 236 7.10 -28.69 -11.57
CA GLU A 236 8.27 -29.13 -12.31
C GLU A 236 9.59 -28.73 -11.62
N THR A 237 9.66 -27.50 -11.12
CA THR A 237 10.84 -27.02 -10.40
C THR A 237 11.00 -27.74 -9.07
N TYR A 238 9.89 -27.94 -8.37
CA TYR A 238 9.90 -28.60 -7.07
C TYR A 238 10.25 -30.08 -7.23
N GLU A 239 9.61 -30.78 -8.16
CA GLU A 239 9.89 -32.19 -8.42
C GLU A 239 11.36 -32.42 -8.79
N ALA A 240 11.94 -31.58 -9.66
CA ALA A 240 13.35 -31.71 -10.04
C ALA A 240 14.29 -31.52 -8.84
N ALA A 241 14.12 -30.45 -8.05
CA ALA A 241 14.96 -30.19 -6.88
C ALA A 241 14.76 -31.23 -5.77
N GLU A 242 13.53 -31.67 -5.55
CA GLU A 242 13.18 -32.70 -4.57
C GLU A 242 13.73 -34.07 -4.96
N TYR A 243 13.73 -34.41 -6.25
CA TYR A 243 14.29 -35.65 -6.75
C TYR A 243 15.82 -35.70 -6.55
N GLU A 244 16.52 -34.59 -6.79
CA GLU A 244 17.95 -34.49 -6.52
C GLU A 244 18.28 -34.70 -5.03
N ARG A 245 17.49 -34.08 -4.13
CA ARG A 245 17.62 -34.29 -2.68
C ARG A 245 17.33 -35.74 -2.28
N PHE A 246 16.28 -36.33 -2.83
CA PHE A 246 15.94 -37.73 -2.61
C PHE A 246 17.08 -38.67 -3.05
N GLU A 247 17.69 -38.44 -4.20
CA GLU A 247 18.87 -39.20 -4.66
C GLU A 247 20.03 -39.08 -3.67
N GLY A 248 20.28 -37.89 -3.12
CA GLY A 248 21.34 -37.68 -2.12
C GLY A 248 21.07 -38.35 -0.77
N GLU A 249 19.83 -38.36 -0.30
CA GLU A 249 19.45 -38.84 1.03
C GLU A 249 19.09 -40.33 1.08
N CYS A 250 18.50 -40.85 0.00
CA CYS A 250 17.90 -42.18 -0.02
C CYS A 250 18.65 -43.19 -0.89
N SER A 251 19.66 -42.77 -1.67
CA SER A 251 20.46 -43.67 -2.52
C SER A 251 21.68 -44.19 -1.77
N ILE A 252 21.75 -45.51 -1.60
CA ILE A 252 22.88 -46.23 -1.04
C ILE A 252 23.52 -47.06 -2.15
N TRP A 253 24.82 -46.89 -2.36
CA TRP A 253 25.59 -47.67 -3.32
C TRP A 253 26.40 -48.74 -2.59
N ASP A 254 26.20 -50.00 -2.96
CA ASP A 254 26.98 -51.13 -2.44
C ASP A 254 27.39 -52.05 -3.60
N GLU A 255 28.69 -52.36 -3.69
CA GLU A 255 29.29 -53.19 -4.76
C GLU A 255 28.87 -52.88 -6.22
N GLY A 256 28.41 -51.66 -6.51
CA GLY A 256 27.95 -51.24 -7.83
C GLY A 256 26.44 -51.34 -8.05
N ASP A 257 25.71 -51.90 -7.08
CA ASP A 257 24.26 -51.91 -7.05
C ASP A 257 23.72 -50.72 -6.24
N ARG A 258 22.63 -50.13 -6.75
CA ARG A 258 21.92 -49.02 -6.10
C ARG A 258 20.74 -49.55 -5.29
N PHE A 259 20.69 -49.18 -4.02
CA PHE A 259 19.59 -49.47 -3.10
C PHE A 259 18.91 -48.17 -2.68
N LEU A 260 17.59 -48.18 -2.61
CA LEU A 260 16.78 -47.06 -2.14
C LEU A 260 16.19 -47.37 -0.76
N THR A 261 16.31 -46.43 0.18
CA THR A 261 15.76 -46.57 1.53
C THR A 261 14.24 -46.35 1.60
N SER A 262 13.67 -45.63 0.64
CA SER A 262 12.23 -45.38 0.46
C SER A 262 11.92 -45.06 -1.00
N THR A 263 10.64 -45.02 -1.37
CA THR A 263 10.25 -44.50 -2.70
C THR A 263 10.21 -42.97 -2.70
N PHE A 264 10.36 -42.37 -3.89
CA PHE A 264 10.29 -40.92 -4.02
C PHE A 264 8.93 -40.37 -3.54
N GLU A 265 7.83 -41.05 -3.85
CA GLU A 265 6.49 -40.65 -3.39
C GLU A 265 6.36 -40.66 -1.87
N GLU A 266 6.87 -41.69 -1.19
CA GLU A 266 6.84 -41.79 0.28
C GLU A 266 7.69 -40.71 0.95
N TRP A 267 8.88 -40.43 0.40
CA TRP A 267 9.77 -39.37 0.88
C TRP A 267 9.17 -37.96 0.65
N ARG A 268 8.50 -37.77 -0.50
CA ARG A 268 7.90 -36.48 -0.91
C ARG A 268 6.56 -36.19 -0.24
N ALA A 269 5.82 -37.20 0.19
CA ALA A 269 4.50 -37.05 0.84
C ALA A 269 4.43 -36.00 1.97
N PRO A 270 5.36 -35.98 2.97
CA PRO A 270 5.34 -34.94 4.00
C PRO A 270 5.62 -33.54 3.44
N LEU A 271 6.45 -33.41 2.40
CA LEU A 271 6.75 -32.14 1.75
C LEU A 271 5.52 -31.55 1.06
N ARG A 272 4.76 -32.39 0.33
CA ARG A 272 3.49 -31.98 -0.30
C ARG A 272 2.46 -31.52 0.72
N ALA A 273 2.40 -32.15 1.89
CA ALA A 273 1.48 -31.77 2.96
C ALA A 273 1.76 -30.37 3.55
N MET A 274 2.97 -29.82 3.38
CA MET A 274 3.32 -28.48 3.85
C MET A 274 2.82 -27.36 2.91
N GLY A 275 2.46 -27.67 1.66
CA GLY A 275 2.07 -26.66 0.67
C GLY A 275 3.26 -25.82 0.20
N ILE A 276 3.13 -24.49 0.25
CA ILE A 276 4.18 -23.54 -0.14
C ILE A 276 5.38 -23.69 0.78
N ARG A 277 6.54 -24.03 0.20
CA ARG A 277 7.82 -24.29 0.87
C ARG A 277 8.97 -23.88 -0.05
N PRO A 278 10.20 -23.72 0.41
CA PRO A 278 11.32 -23.49 -0.50
C PRO A 278 11.69 -24.76 -1.28
N TYR A 279 12.00 -24.61 -2.58
CA TYR A 279 12.52 -25.71 -3.39
C TYR A 279 14.04 -25.85 -3.24
N ASP A 280 14.74 -24.74 -2.97
CA ASP A 280 16.18 -24.74 -2.73
C ASP A 280 16.58 -23.86 -1.52
N ASN A 281 17.73 -24.16 -0.91
CA ASN A 281 18.32 -23.39 0.16
C ASN A 281 19.80 -23.12 -0.12
N GLY A 282 20.11 -21.87 -0.49
CA GLY A 282 21.45 -21.39 -0.76
C GLY A 282 22.30 -21.30 0.50
N ALA A 283 23.10 -22.35 0.76
CA ALA A 283 24.11 -22.41 1.82
C ALA A 283 23.61 -22.10 3.24
N GLY A 284 22.34 -22.38 3.55
CA GLY A 284 21.73 -22.06 4.85
C GLY A 284 21.34 -20.60 5.02
N GLU A 285 21.49 -19.77 3.98
CA GLU A 285 21.31 -18.32 4.05
C GLU A 285 20.08 -17.81 3.31
N VAL A 286 19.76 -18.41 2.16
CA VAL A 286 18.69 -17.94 1.27
C VAL A 286 17.76 -19.09 0.89
N ASP A 287 16.47 -18.94 1.17
CA ASP A 287 15.42 -19.86 0.72
C ASP A 287 14.85 -19.39 -0.62
N TYR A 288 14.77 -20.31 -1.58
CA TYR A 288 14.27 -20.05 -2.94
C TYR A 288 12.89 -20.67 -3.14
N PHE A 289 11.97 -19.87 -3.68
CA PHE A 289 10.60 -20.28 -3.98
C PHE A 289 10.28 -19.98 -5.44
N ARG A 290 9.51 -20.85 -6.07
CA ARG A 290 8.90 -20.61 -7.38
C ARG A 290 7.43 -21.02 -7.34
N LEU A 291 6.54 -20.06 -7.50
CA LEU A 291 5.10 -20.28 -7.43
C LEU A 291 4.47 -20.04 -8.80
N GLU A 292 3.59 -20.93 -9.22
CA GLU A 292 2.75 -20.74 -10.39
C GLU A 292 1.49 -19.95 -10.01
N MET A 293 1.11 -19.02 -10.88
CA MET A 293 -0.07 -18.18 -10.69
C MET A 293 -1.24 -18.68 -11.51
N THR A 294 -2.41 -18.81 -10.89
CA THR A 294 -3.67 -18.99 -11.61
C THR A 294 -4.63 -17.85 -11.29
N LEU A 295 -5.35 -17.37 -12.30
CA LEU A 295 -6.28 -16.26 -12.10
C LEU A 295 -7.44 -16.72 -11.19
N ASN A 296 -7.71 -16.02 -10.09
CA ASN A 296 -8.76 -16.40 -9.16
C ASN A 296 -10.11 -15.69 -9.44
N GLU A 297 -11.11 -15.89 -8.59
CA GLU A 297 -12.43 -15.26 -8.75
C GLU A 297 -12.38 -13.74 -8.70
N LEU A 298 -11.56 -13.16 -7.82
CA LEU A 298 -11.38 -11.72 -7.70
C LEU A 298 -10.75 -11.14 -8.98
N GLY A 299 -9.66 -11.75 -9.48
CA GLY A 299 -9.00 -11.31 -10.71
C GLY A 299 -9.94 -11.37 -11.92
N ARG A 300 -10.69 -12.47 -12.07
CA ARG A 300 -11.71 -12.60 -13.13
C ARG A 300 -12.80 -11.53 -13.04
N ALA A 301 -13.35 -11.30 -11.85
CA ALA A 301 -14.39 -10.29 -11.63
C ALA A 301 -13.87 -8.88 -11.88
N PHE A 302 -12.64 -8.58 -11.43
CA PHE A 302 -12.02 -7.28 -11.62
C PHE A 302 -11.84 -6.93 -13.10
N LEU A 303 -11.40 -7.87 -13.94
CA LEU A 303 -11.30 -7.64 -15.38
C LEU A 303 -12.65 -7.21 -16.00
N LEU A 304 -13.76 -7.80 -15.57
CA LEU A 304 -15.10 -7.41 -16.04
C LEU A 304 -15.47 -5.99 -15.58
N VAL A 305 -15.19 -5.67 -14.31
CA VAL A 305 -15.46 -4.35 -13.73
C VAL A 305 -14.60 -3.28 -14.40
N ASP A 306 -13.31 -3.54 -14.64
CA ASP A 306 -12.39 -2.61 -15.29
C ASP A 306 -12.79 -2.34 -16.75
N THR A 307 -13.23 -3.37 -17.50
CA THR A 307 -13.81 -3.19 -18.84
C THR A 307 -15.05 -2.29 -18.79
N PHE A 308 -15.99 -2.55 -17.87
CA PHE A 308 -17.15 -1.68 -17.71
C PHE A 308 -16.76 -0.24 -17.30
N ALA A 309 -15.80 -0.08 -16.39
CA ALA A 309 -15.36 1.22 -15.93
C ALA A 309 -14.62 2.03 -17.01
N THR A 310 -13.97 1.35 -17.95
CA THR A 310 -13.21 1.97 -19.05
C THR A 310 -14.09 2.29 -20.26
N ASP A 311 -14.90 1.31 -20.70
CA ASP A 311 -15.62 1.36 -21.98
C ASP A 311 -17.15 1.38 -21.82
N GLY A 312 -17.66 1.22 -20.59
CA GLY A 312 -19.09 1.20 -20.31
C GLY A 312 -19.74 2.57 -20.43
N ASN A 313 -20.98 2.59 -20.91
CA ASN A 313 -21.77 3.83 -20.97
C ASN A 313 -21.97 4.42 -19.58
N ARG A 314 -21.86 5.74 -19.45
CA ARG A 314 -22.24 6.45 -18.23
C ARG A 314 -23.69 6.16 -17.91
N GLN A 315 -23.93 5.58 -16.74
CA GLN A 315 -25.28 5.43 -16.23
C GLN A 315 -25.77 6.78 -15.71
N LEU A 316 -27.08 7.04 -15.84
CA LEU A 316 -27.80 8.24 -15.36
C LEU A 316 -27.65 9.52 -16.21
N THR A 317 -26.86 9.52 -17.28
CA THR A 317 -26.98 10.50 -18.36
C THR A 317 -27.44 9.76 -19.61
N ALA A 318 -28.69 9.96 -20.03
CA ALA A 318 -29.07 9.59 -21.39
C ALA A 318 -28.34 10.55 -22.34
N ASP A 319 -27.59 10.01 -23.29
CA ASP A 319 -26.98 10.81 -24.35
C ASP A 319 -28.08 11.65 -25.02
N SER A 320 -27.89 12.97 -25.00
CA SER A 320 -28.62 13.94 -25.82
C SER A 320 -27.91 14.17 -27.13
#